data_AF-G4Z5D4-F1
#
_entry.id   AF-G4Z5D4-F1
#
_cell.length_a   1.000
_cell.length_b   1.000
_cell.length_c   1.000
_cell.angle_alpha   90.00
_cell.angle_beta   90.00
_cell.angle_gamma   90.00
#
_symmetry.space_group_name_H-M   'P 1'
#
loop_
_entity.id
_entity.type
_entity.pdbx_description
1 polymer ?
#
loop_
_entity_poly.entity_id
_entity_poly.type
_entity_poly.pdbx_seq_one_letter_code
_entity_poly.pdbx_strand_id
1 'polypeptide(L)'
;MSEFYNVVRKLDAWKEDAHWLPSTKWDAMTVNPELFDVETDSDELTDDTTGAKHVALANEVLEQLEGASLSSTFRLASGAGTVKLDRLAGILARKEMLSDTIIDFAVRCICDALGDCYALDTYAATFCCPDPPQTRISSMHFVVLPVNLSNIHWGVIIVSITYQAEPPSITPYFYEPLCDPQYRATIEDTYEETVAPFLLGWHEKTMIGVDYPVVENGVWLDAPRQPDGTSCGVMVIAQVYCMLKDNFRFTEATVSADDVAVMRLRIMWMILMQPEVSTIANQVAKTVDVTDLELMAIVKT
;
A
#
# COMPACT_ATOMS: atom_id res chain seq x y z
N MET A 1 10.48 -6.88 -32.03
CA MET A 1 10.03 -5.49 -32.25
C MET A 1 9.09 -5.01 -31.15
N SER A 2 8.06 -5.77 -30.75
CA SER A 2 7.14 -5.41 -29.64
C SER A 2 7.84 -5.13 -28.31
N GLU A 3 8.85 -5.92 -27.95
CA GLU A 3 9.62 -5.73 -26.70
C GLU A 3 10.40 -4.41 -26.69
N PHE A 4 11.03 -4.05 -27.81
CA PHE A 4 11.74 -2.76 -27.93
C PHE A 4 10.77 -1.58 -27.74
N TYR A 5 9.61 -1.61 -28.39
CA TYR A 5 8.59 -0.56 -28.21
C TYR A 5 8.07 -0.50 -26.76
N ASN A 6 7.92 -1.64 -26.08
CA ASN A 6 7.51 -1.66 -24.68
C ASN A 6 8.55 -1.01 -23.77
N VAL A 7 9.84 -1.29 -23.98
CA VAL A 7 10.93 -0.68 -23.23
C VAL A 7 10.99 0.83 -23.46
N VAL A 8 10.88 1.28 -24.72
CA VAL A 8 10.86 2.71 -25.06
C VAL A 8 9.70 3.42 -24.37
N ARG A 9 8.48 2.85 -24.45
CA ARG A 9 7.31 3.41 -23.77
C ARG A 9 7.51 3.53 -22.26
N LYS A 10 8.14 2.53 -21.63
CA LYS A 10 8.42 2.57 -20.18
C LYS A 10 9.50 3.58 -19.81
N LEU A 11 10.50 3.76 -20.66
CA LEU A 11 11.50 4.81 -20.49
C LEU A 11 10.88 6.21 -20.62
N ASP A 12 10.00 6.42 -21.58
CA ASP A 12 9.34 7.72 -21.76
C ASP A 12 8.39 8.01 -20.59
N ALA A 13 7.64 7.01 -20.12
CA ALA A 13 6.83 7.14 -18.91
C ALA A 13 7.68 7.49 -17.68
N TRP A 14 8.83 6.83 -17.49
CA TRP A 14 9.76 7.15 -16.41
C TRP A 14 10.28 8.60 -16.50
N LYS A 15 10.60 9.10 -17.71
CA LYS A 15 11.04 10.50 -17.89
C LYS A 15 9.93 11.49 -17.52
N GLU A 16 8.69 11.18 -17.86
CA GLU A 16 7.54 12.02 -17.49
C GLU A 16 7.36 12.06 -15.97
N ASP A 17 7.52 10.93 -15.29
CA ASP A 17 7.45 10.86 -13.83
C ASP A 17 8.59 11.65 -13.17
N ALA A 18 9.83 11.46 -13.67
CA ALA A 18 11.00 12.20 -13.21
C ALA A 18 10.87 13.71 -13.47
N HIS A 19 10.18 14.12 -14.53
CA HIS A 19 9.88 15.53 -14.81
C HIS A 19 8.75 16.08 -13.95
N TRP A 20 7.76 15.26 -13.60
CA TRP A 20 6.63 15.67 -12.76
C TRP A 20 7.09 16.12 -11.35
N LEU A 21 8.08 15.44 -10.78
CA LEU A 21 8.62 15.75 -9.45
C LEU A 21 9.14 17.19 -9.34
N PRO A 22 10.09 17.68 -10.17
CA PRO A 22 10.56 19.06 -10.07
C PRO A 22 9.61 20.11 -10.70
N SER A 23 8.64 19.70 -11.53
CA SER A 23 7.70 20.64 -12.17
C SER A 23 6.47 20.97 -11.34
N THR A 24 6.16 20.13 -10.35
CA THR A 24 5.05 20.36 -9.41
C THR A 24 5.44 21.40 -8.36
N LYS A 25 4.53 22.33 -8.06
CA LYS A 25 4.75 23.43 -7.10
C LYS A 25 4.55 22.97 -5.65
N TRP A 26 5.39 22.05 -5.20
CA TRP A 26 5.30 21.45 -3.87
C TRP A 26 5.39 22.47 -2.73
N ASP A 27 6.19 23.51 -2.91
CA ASP A 27 6.40 24.61 -1.96
C ASP A 27 5.15 25.46 -1.72
N ALA A 28 4.22 25.48 -2.68
CA ALA A 28 2.97 26.22 -2.60
C ALA A 28 1.82 25.42 -1.96
N MET A 29 1.98 24.11 -1.78
CA MET A 29 0.95 23.23 -1.22
C MET A 29 1.01 23.25 0.31
N THR A 30 -0.13 23.58 0.93
CA THR A 30 -0.28 23.60 2.40
C THR A 30 -1.05 22.40 2.95
N VAL A 31 -1.59 21.55 2.07
CA VAL A 31 -2.33 20.34 2.46
C VAL A 31 -1.38 19.31 3.08
N ASN A 32 -1.85 18.54 4.06
CA ASN A 32 -1.04 17.53 4.74
C ASN A 32 -1.91 16.29 5.03
N PRO A 33 -2.24 15.47 4.00
CA PRO A 33 -3.07 14.28 4.20
C PRO A 33 -2.37 13.29 5.13
N GLU A 34 -3.10 12.46 5.86
CA GLU A 34 -2.54 11.53 6.85
C GLU A 34 -1.72 10.38 6.24
N LEU A 35 -1.96 10.01 4.98
CA LEU A 35 -1.30 8.86 4.37
C LEU A 35 0.24 8.97 4.48
N PHE A 36 0.85 8.01 5.17
CA PHE A 36 2.30 7.93 5.41
C PHE A 36 2.91 9.19 6.06
N ASP A 37 2.14 9.92 6.85
CA ASP A 37 2.63 11.10 7.54
C ASP A 37 3.72 10.76 8.56
N VAL A 38 3.54 9.73 9.38
CA VAL A 38 4.55 9.28 10.36
C VAL A 38 5.83 8.81 9.67
N GLU A 39 5.73 7.98 8.63
CA GLU A 39 6.89 7.41 7.95
C GLU A 39 7.70 8.46 7.19
N THR A 40 7.04 9.55 6.82
CA THR A 40 7.69 10.67 6.15
C THR A 40 8.07 11.80 7.09
N ASP A 41 7.92 11.66 8.42
CA ASP A 41 8.08 12.74 9.40
C ASP A 41 7.27 14.00 9.02
N SER A 42 5.98 13.81 8.71
CA SER A 42 5.04 14.83 8.27
C SER A 42 3.83 15.02 9.20
N ASP A 43 3.69 14.21 10.24
CA ASP A 43 2.55 14.18 11.17
C ASP A 43 2.43 15.43 12.05
N GLU A 44 3.55 16.06 12.40
CA GLU A 44 3.60 17.28 13.23
C GLU A 44 3.87 18.57 12.43
N LEU A 45 3.69 18.56 11.10
CA LEU A 45 3.97 19.74 10.28
C LEU A 45 2.96 20.87 10.52
N THR A 46 3.50 22.08 10.46
CA THR A 46 2.72 23.33 10.40
C THR A 46 2.66 23.84 8.96
N ASP A 47 1.66 24.65 8.62
CA ASP A 47 1.45 25.23 7.29
C ASP A 47 2.74 25.84 6.68
N ASP A 48 3.55 26.52 7.50
CA ASP A 48 4.79 27.19 7.08
C ASP A 48 5.92 26.20 6.70
N THR A 49 5.83 24.94 7.16
CA THR A 49 6.84 23.89 6.95
C THR A 49 6.41 22.80 5.98
N THR A 50 5.10 22.69 5.73
CA THR A 50 4.50 21.64 4.89
C THR A 50 5.05 21.62 3.47
N GLY A 51 5.02 22.77 2.78
CA GLY A 51 5.52 22.85 1.40
C GLY A 51 7.01 22.52 1.27
N ALA A 52 7.83 22.96 2.23
CA ALA A 52 9.25 22.63 2.25
C ALA A 52 9.50 21.13 2.41
N LYS A 53 8.68 20.45 3.23
CA LYS A 53 8.76 19.00 3.39
C LYS A 53 8.37 18.25 2.11
N HIS A 54 7.32 18.68 1.41
CA HIS A 54 6.96 18.09 0.11
C HIS A 54 8.09 18.23 -0.92
N VAL A 55 8.77 19.38 -0.97
CA VAL A 55 9.95 19.57 -1.83
C VAL A 55 11.05 18.57 -1.47
N ALA A 56 11.33 18.38 -0.18
CA ALA A 56 12.34 17.42 0.27
C ALA A 56 12.00 15.99 -0.16
N LEU A 57 10.76 15.53 0.09
CA LEU A 57 10.31 14.20 -0.32
C LEU A 57 10.37 14.00 -1.83
N ALA A 58 9.99 15.02 -2.62
CA ALA A 58 10.07 14.95 -4.08
C ALA A 58 11.51 14.82 -4.59
N ASN A 59 12.46 15.51 -3.96
CA ASN A 59 13.88 15.40 -4.30
C ASN A 59 14.45 14.02 -3.95
N GLU A 60 14.10 13.47 -2.79
CA GLU A 60 14.53 12.13 -2.37
C GLU A 60 13.99 11.06 -3.33
N VAL A 61 12.71 11.14 -3.69
CA VAL A 61 12.09 10.27 -4.70
C VAL A 61 12.80 10.37 -6.04
N LEU A 62 13.11 11.60 -6.49
CA LEU A 62 13.81 11.83 -7.75
C LEU A 62 15.21 11.21 -7.72
N GLU A 63 15.98 11.40 -6.66
CA GLU A 63 17.32 10.82 -6.49
C GLU A 63 17.27 9.29 -6.60
N GLN A 64 16.31 8.64 -5.94
CA GLN A 64 16.14 7.18 -6.05
C GLN A 64 15.73 6.74 -7.46
N LEU A 65 14.85 7.49 -8.14
CA LEU A 65 14.46 7.19 -9.51
C LEU A 65 15.63 7.30 -10.48
N GLU A 66 16.50 8.31 -10.33
CA GLU A 66 17.69 8.52 -11.15
C GLU A 66 18.78 7.49 -10.86
N GLY A 67 18.89 7.01 -9.61
CA GLY A 67 19.83 5.98 -9.19
C GLY A 67 19.42 4.54 -9.59
N ALA A 68 18.15 4.31 -9.93
CA ALA A 68 17.60 3.00 -10.23
C ALA A 68 17.45 2.74 -11.74
N SER A 69 17.71 1.50 -12.17
CA SER A 69 17.33 1.05 -13.52
C SER A 69 15.86 0.59 -13.54
N LEU A 70 15.22 0.61 -14.72
CA LEU A 70 13.86 0.03 -14.90
C LEU A 70 13.77 -1.46 -14.48
N SER A 71 14.89 -2.17 -14.46
CA SER A 71 14.97 -3.57 -13.99
C SER A 71 15.14 -3.72 -12.48
N SER A 72 15.29 -2.62 -11.73
CA SER A 72 15.45 -2.62 -10.28
C SER A 72 14.20 -3.16 -9.61
N THR A 73 14.40 -4.00 -8.59
CA THR A 73 13.35 -4.57 -7.76
C THR A 73 13.45 -3.98 -6.36
N PHE A 74 12.34 -3.47 -5.85
CA PHE A 74 12.14 -3.06 -4.47
C PHE A 74 11.44 -4.18 -3.72
N ARG A 75 11.86 -4.43 -2.48
CA ARG A 75 11.37 -5.55 -1.67
C ARG A 75 11.18 -5.12 -0.22
N LEU A 76 10.10 -5.61 0.39
CA LEU A 76 9.85 -5.49 1.83
C LEU A 76 10.82 -6.37 2.62
N ALA A 77 11.29 -5.92 3.79
CA ALA A 77 12.25 -6.65 4.61
C ALA A 77 11.76 -8.05 5.03
N SER A 78 10.44 -8.21 5.23
CA SER A 78 9.82 -9.51 5.52
C SER A 78 9.80 -10.48 4.34
N GLY A 79 10.08 -10.01 3.12
CA GLY A 79 9.94 -10.78 1.89
C GLY A 79 8.50 -10.92 1.41
N ALA A 80 7.52 -10.31 2.10
CA ALA A 80 6.09 -10.46 1.80
C ALA A 80 5.66 -9.82 0.46
N GLY A 81 6.48 -8.95 -0.14
CA GLY A 81 6.18 -8.28 -1.40
C GLY A 81 7.43 -7.79 -2.15
N THR A 82 7.35 -7.79 -3.48
CA THR A 82 8.35 -7.18 -4.36
C THR A 82 7.69 -6.43 -5.50
N VAL A 83 8.27 -5.31 -5.92
CA VAL A 83 7.82 -4.56 -7.10
C VAL A 83 8.99 -4.09 -7.93
N LYS A 84 8.87 -4.16 -9.27
CA LYS A 84 9.89 -3.66 -10.19
C LYS A 84 9.61 -2.23 -10.60
N LEU A 85 10.65 -1.45 -10.83
CA LEU A 85 10.52 -0.05 -11.26
C LEU A 85 9.72 0.09 -12.57
N ASP A 86 9.86 -0.85 -13.51
CA ASP A 86 9.08 -0.86 -14.75
C ASP A 86 7.55 -0.97 -14.53
N ARG A 87 7.10 -1.52 -13.39
CA ARG A 87 5.69 -1.56 -12.99
C ARG A 87 5.21 -0.24 -12.39
N LEU A 88 6.12 0.53 -11.80
CA LEU A 88 5.83 1.84 -11.20
C LEU A 88 5.80 2.96 -12.26
N ALA A 89 6.70 2.88 -13.23
CA ALA A 89 6.87 3.90 -14.26
C ALA A 89 5.59 4.16 -15.07
N GLY A 90 5.15 5.40 -14.99
CA GLY A 90 3.94 5.97 -15.60
C GLY A 90 2.68 5.78 -14.78
N ILE A 91 2.71 5.15 -13.61
CA ILE A 91 1.48 4.78 -12.88
C ILE A 91 1.32 5.54 -11.57
N LEU A 92 2.40 5.72 -10.81
CA LEU A 92 2.33 6.37 -9.50
C LEU A 92 2.21 7.89 -9.59
N ALA A 93 3.04 8.51 -10.43
CA ALA A 93 3.05 9.95 -10.61
C ALA A 93 1.81 10.43 -11.38
N ARG A 94 1.53 11.73 -11.26
CA ARG A 94 0.49 12.43 -12.03
C ARG A 94 -0.92 11.89 -11.71
N LYS A 95 -1.59 11.28 -12.69
CA LYS A 95 -3.04 11.03 -12.66
C LYS A 95 -3.47 9.65 -13.15
N GLU A 96 -2.53 8.76 -13.41
CA GLU A 96 -2.87 7.43 -13.91
C GLU A 96 -3.50 6.58 -12.78
N MET A 97 -4.39 5.67 -13.16
CA MET A 97 -5.00 4.75 -12.21
C MET A 97 -3.97 3.73 -11.74
N LEU A 98 -3.93 3.49 -10.42
CA LEU A 98 -2.99 2.52 -9.85
C LEU A 98 -3.31 1.09 -10.33
N SER A 99 -2.25 0.31 -10.55
CA SER A 99 -2.33 -1.10 -10.92
C SER A 99 -2.45 -2.00 -9.70
N ASP A 100 -2.92 -3.25 -9.90
CA ASP A 100 -3.00 -4.27 -8.84
C ASP A 100 -1.67 -4.42 -8.10
N THR A 101 -0.56 -4.46 -8.85
CA THR A 101 0.80 -4.59 -8.30
C THR A 101 1.17 -3.48 -7.32
N ILE A 102 0.75 -2.25 -7.59
CA ILE A 102 1.06 -1.11 -6.72
C ILE A 102 0.21 -1.15 -5.46
N ILE A 103 -1.08 -1.45 -5.60
CA ILE A 103 -2.01 -1.49 -4.48
C ILE A 103 -1.67 -2.65 -3.55
N ASP A 104 -1.43 -3.85 -4.09
CA ASP A 104 -0.99 -5.01 -3.32
C ASP A 104 0.31 -4.71 -2.57
N PHE A 105 1.32 -4.14 -3.25
CA PHE A 105 2.60 -3.82 -2.61
C PHE A 105 2.44 -2.76 -1.51
N ALA A 106 1.66 -1.70 -1.74
CA ALA A 106 1.44 -0.64 -0.75
C ALA A 106 0.68 -1.14 0.47
N VAL A 107 -0.37 -1.96 0.29
CA VAL A 107 -1.14 -2.55 1.39
C VAL A 107 -0.30 -3.53 2.19
N ARG A 108 0.53 -4.35 1.52
CA ARG A 108 1.51 -5.20 2.20
C ARG A 108 2.52 -4.38 2.99
N CYS A 109 3.00 -3.26 2.46
CA CYS A 109 3.90 -2.36 3.16
C CYS A 109 3.28 -1.83 4.47
N ILE A 110 2.00 -1.45 4.44
CA ILE A 110 1.27 -0.99 5.62
C ILE A 110 1.13 -2.13 6.64
N CYS A 111 0.65 -3.30 6.21
CA CYS A 111 0.48 -4.44 7.10
C CYS A 111 1.80 -4.93 7.72
N ASP A 112 2.88 -4.94 6.93
CA ASP A 112 4.21 -5.35 7.38
C ASP A 112 4.78 -4.41 8.45
N ALA A 113 4.57 -3.10 8.28
CA ALA A 113 5.02 -2.08 9.22
C ALA A 113 4.33 -2.20 10.59
N LEU A 114 3.05 -2.63 10.62
CA LEU A 114 2.28 -2.81 11.85
C LEU A 114 2.51 -4.19 12.49
N GLY A 115 2.70 -5.23 11.68
CA GLY A 115 3.09 -6.58 12.13
C GLY A 115 1.95 -7.45 12.70
N ASP A 116 0.77 -6.87 12.94
CA ASP A 116 -0.44 -7.53 13.43
C ASP A 116 -1.61 -7.42 12.43
N CYS A 117 -1.28 -7.16 11.17
CA CYS A 117 -2.24 -7.04 10.06
C CYS A 117 -1.90 -8.03 8.96
N TYR A 118 -2.90 -8.56 8.26
CA TYR A 118 -2.71 -9.49 7.16
C TYR A 118 -3.32 -8.97 5.86
N ALA A 119 -2.47 -8.77 4.84
CA ALA A 119 -2.89 -8.41 3.48
C ALA A 119 -3.21 -9.66 2.66
N LEU A 120 -4.46 -9.80 2.24
CA LEU A 120 -4.86 -10.76 1.21
C LEU A 120 -4.41 -10.25 -0.16
N ASP A 121 -4.04 -11.19 -1.03
CA ASP A 121 -3.69 -10.89 -2.41
C ASP A 121 -4.91 -10.35 -3.15
N THR A 122 -4.73 -9.29 -3.95
CA THR A 122 -5.81 -8.68 -4.77
C THR A 122 -6.48 -9.68 -5.72
N TYR A 123 -5.77 -10.77 -6.05
CA TYR A 123 -6.25 -11.86 -6.90
C TYR A 123 -7.03 -12.93 -6.16
N ALA A 124 -7.14 -12.88 -4.82
CA ALA A 124 -7.80 -13.91 -4.01
C ALA A 124 -9.26 -14.16 -4.43
N ALA A 125 -10.00 -13.09 -4.78
CA ALA A 125 -11.38 -13.19 -5.25
C ALA A 125 -11.49 -13.84 -6.65
N THR A 126 -10.43 -13.78 -7.46
CA THR A 126 -10.43 -14.29 -8.84
C THR A 126 -9.87 -15.72 -8.94
N PHE A 127 -8.84 -16.04 -8.15
CA PHE A 127 -8.07 -17.29 -8.29
C PHE A 127 -8.12 -18.18 -7.04
N CYS A 128 -9.10 -17.95 -6.16
CA CYS A 128 -9.27 -18.56 -4.84
C CYS A 128 -8.28 -18.04 -3.79
N CYS A 129 -8.74 -18.00 -2.53
CA CYS A 129 -7.91 -17.64 -1.39
C CYS A 129 -6.73 -18.60 -1.22
N PRO A 130 -5.54 -18.08 -0.88
CA PRO A 130 -4.43 -18.93 -0.45
C PRO A 130 -4.77 -19.63 0.86
N ASP A 131 -4.04 -20.69 1.17
CA ASP A 131 -4.10 -21.31 2.49
C ASP A 131 -3.75 -20.27 3.57
N PRO A 132 -4.50 -20.19 4.68
CA PRO A 132 -4.21 -19.26 5.74
C PRO A 132 -2.87 -19.56 6.41
N PRO A 133 -2.17 -18.53 6.90
CA PRO A 133 -0.86 -18.69 7.53
C PRO A 133 -0.97 -19.52 8.82
N GLN A 134 0.18 -20.01 9.29
CA GLN A 134 0.24 -20.82 10.51
C GLN A 134 0.19 -19.99 11.80
N THR A 135 0.41 -18.68 11.69
CA THR A 135 0.22 -17.72 12.79
C THR A 135 -1.21 -17.77 13.27
N ARG A 136 -1.44 -17.59 14.58
CA ARG A 136 -2.81 -17.61 15.12
C ARG A 136 -3.59 -16.40 14.63
N ILE A 137 -4.83 -16.60 14.19
CA ILE A 137 -5.71 -15.49 13.80
C ILE A 137 -5.94 -14.50 14.95
N SER A 138 -5.88 -14.96 16.20
CA SER A 138 -6.02 -14.12 17.40
C SER A 138 -4.85 -13.17 17.67
N SER A 139 -3.74 -13.30 16.95
CA SER A 139 -2.65 -12.31 17.00
C SER A 139 -2.80 -11.21 15.93
N MET A 140 -3.88 -11.22 15.16
CA MET A 140 -4.13 -10.23 14.12
C MET A 140 -5.25 -9.30 14.57
N HIS A 141 -5.08 -8.00 14.31
CA HIS A 141 -6.12 -6.98 14.49
C HIS A 141 -6.88 -6.73 13.19
N PHE A 142 -6.23 -6.86 12.03
CA PHE A 142 -6.87 -6.60 10.74
C PHE A 142 -6.53 -7.62 9.67
N VAL A 143 -7.51 -7.88 8.80
CA VAL A 143 -7.34 -8.53 7.49
C VAL A 143 -7.81 -7.57 6.40
N VAL A 144 -6.99 -7.34 5.38
CA VAL A 144 -7.26 -6.36 4.32
C VAL A 144 -7.28 -7.04 2.97
N LEU A 145 -8.31 -6.79 2.16
CA LEU A 145 -8.41 -7.21 0.77
C LEU A 145 -8.78 -6.02 -0.12
N PRO A 146 -7.85 -5.50 -0.93
CA PRO A 146 -8.19 -4.56 -2.00
C PRO A 146 -8.92 -5.31 -3.12
N VAL A 147 -10.01 -4.73 -3.62
CA VAL A 147 -10.90 -5.36 -4.58
C VAL A 147 -10.81 -4.61 -5.91
N ASN A 148 -10.41 -5.31 -6.97
CA ASN A 148 -10.42 -4.78 -8.32
C ASN A 148 -11.84 -4.89 -8.89
N LEU A 149 -12.49 -3.74 -9.08
CA LEU A 149 -13.87 -3.62 -9.51
C LEU A 149 -13.93 -3.38 -11.01
N SER A 150 -14.35 -4.40 -11.75
CA SER A 150 -14.51 -4.36 -13.22
C SER A 150 -13.23 -4.03 -14.02
N ASN A 151 -12.04 -4.29 -13.46
CA ASN A 151 -10.73 -3.98 -14.08
C ASN A 151 -10.48 -2.48 -14.34
N ILE A 152 -11.32 -1.59 -13.81
CA ILE A 152 -11.26 -0.14 -14.09
C ILE A 152 -11.44 0.70 -12.83
N HIS A 153 -11.55 0.06 -11.66
CA HIS A 153 -11.88 0.73 -10.42
C HIS A 153 -11.43 -0.07 -9.21
N TRP A 154 -11.31 0.58 -8.05
CA TRP A 154 -10.79 -0.03 -6.84
C TRP A 154 -11.66 0.28 -5.62
N GLY A 155 -11.90 -0.75 -4.82
CA GLY A 155 -12.45 -0.66 -3.47
C GLY A 155 -11.62 -1.50 -2.49
N VAL A 156 -12.04 -1.57 -1.24
CA VAL A 156 -11.35 -2.37 -0.23
C VAL A 156 -12.30 -2.91 0.83
N ILE A 157 -11.98 -4.11 1.30
CA ILE A 157 -12.56 -4.75 2.47
C ILE A 157 -11.50 -4.74 3.57
N ILE A 158 -11.83 -4.17 4.73
CA ILE A 158 -10.97 -4.17 5.91
C ILE A 158 -11.75 -4.84 7.03
N VAL A 159 -11.26 -5.95 7.56
CA VAL A 159 -11.92 -6.69 8.62
C VAL A 159 -11.16 -6.49 9.91
N SER A 160 -11.81 -5.89 10.91
CA SER A 160 -11.30 -5.84 12.28
C SER A 160 -11.58 -7.18 12.97
N ILE A 161 -10.58 -7.69 13.68
CA ILE A 161 -10.62 -8.96 14.40
C ILE A 161 -10.29 -8.69 15.86
N THR A 162 -11.26 -8.92 16.75
CA THR A 162 -11.10 -8.64 18.19
C THR A 162 -11.41 -9.87 19.01
N TYR A 163 -10.38 -10.68 19.29
CA TYR A 163 -10.51 -11.85 20.17
C TYR A 163 -10.52 -11.51 21.67
N GLN A 164 -10.06 -10.31 22.03
CA GLN A 164 -9.92 -9.88 23.43
C GLN A 164 -11.21 -9.24 23.99
N ALA A 165 -12.20 -8.97 23.13
CA ALA A 165 -13.50 -8.44 23.54
C ALA A 165 -14.39 -9.54 24.14
N GLU A 166 -15.40 -9.13 24.91
CA GLU A 166 -16.45 -10.02 25.43
C GLU A 166 -17.83 -9.56 24.94
N PRO A 167 -18.43 -10.24 23.95
CA PRO A 167 -17.89 -11.40 23.21
C PRO A 167 -16.81 -11.02 22.17
N PRO A 168 -15.95 -11.97 21.74
CA PRO A 168 -15.08 -11.79 20.59
C PRO A 168 -15.86 -11.41 19.33
N SER A 169 -15.33 -10.52 18.51
CA SER A 169 -16.01 -10.01 17.31
C SER A 169 -15.14 -9.97 16.06
N ILE A 170 -15.81 -10.05 14.91
CA ILE A 170 -15.27 -9.80 13.56
C ILE A 170 -16.16 -8.75 12.92
N THR A 171 -15.59 -7.60 12.56
CA THR A 171 -16.33 -6.45 12.00
C THR A 171 -15.79 -6.11 10.63
N PRO A 172 -16.55 -6.37 9.54
CA PRO A 172 -16.13 -5.99 8.19
C PRO A 172 -16.46 -4.52 7.90
N TYR A 173 -15.50 -3.82 7.30
CA TYR A 173 -15.63 -2.46 6.81
C TYR A 173 -15.41 -2.45 5.30
N PHE A 174 -16.25 -1.70 4.60
CA PHE A 174 -16.26 -1.61 3.14
C PHE A 174 -16.03 -0.17 2.72
N TYR A 175 -15.13 0.04 1.76
CA TYR A 175 -14.85 1.36 1.23
C TYR A 175 -14.73 1.33 -0.29
N GLU A 176 -15.42 2.28 -0.92
CA GLU A 176 -15.47 2.46 -2.36
C GLU A 176 -15.52 3.98 -2.67
N PRO A 177 -14.44 4.56 -3.23
CA PRO A 177 -14.27 6.03 -3.35
C PRO A 177 -15.30 6.80 -4.20
N LEU A 178 -16.07 6.13 -5.07
CA LEU A 178 -17.17 6.71 -5.86
C LEU A 178 -18.53 6.63 -5.17
N CYS A 179 -18.68 5.75 -4.19
CA CYS A 179 -19.95 5.40 -3.56
C CYS A 179 -21.02 4.94 -4.56
N ASP A 180 -20.61 4.20 -5.60
CA ASP A 180 -21.51 3.63 -6.60
C ASP A 180 -22.24 2.39 -6.03
N PRO A 181 -23.59 2.38 -6.00
CA PRO A 181 -24.35 1.23 -5.53
C PRO A 181 -24.03 -0.09 -6.26
N GLN A 182 -23.61 -0.05 -7.53
CA GLN A 182 -23.26 -1.25 -8.28
C GLN A 182 -22.01 -1.93 -7.69
N TYR A 183 -21.01 -1.15 -7.30
CA TYR A 183 -19.80 -1.68 -6.70
C TYR A 183 -20.01 -2.19 -5.27
N ARG A 184 -21.00 -1.64 -4.55
CA ARG A 184 -21.33 -2.10 -3.19
C ARG A 184 -21.68 -3.58 -3.14
N ALA A 185 -22.59 -4.01 -4.02
CA ALA A 185 -22.98 -5.41 -4.12
C ALA A 185 -21.77 -6.30 -4.41
N THR A 186 -20.90 -5.91 -5.35
CA THR A 186 -19.69 -6.68 -5.67
C THR A 186 -18.73 -6.81 -4.49
N ILE A 187 -18.57 -5.77 -3.68
CA ILE A 187 -17.71 -5.83 -2.48
C ILE A 187 -18.34 -6.73 -1.40
N GLU A 188 -19.64 -6.64 -1.17
CA GLU A 188 -20.37 -7.50 -0.23
C GLU A 188 -20.29 -8.98 -0.64
N ASP A 189 -20.56 -9.28 -1.92
CA ASP A 189 -20.42 -10.62 -2.49
C ASP A 189 -18.97 -11.13 -2.33
N THR A 190 -17.98 -10.28 -2.61
CA THR A 190 -16.56 -10.63 -2.43
C THR A 190 -16.23 -10.95 -0.97
N TYR A 191 -16.78 -10.21 -0.01
CA TYR A 191 -16.59 -10.52 1.41
C TYR A 191 -17.17 -11.90 1.76
N GLU A 192 -18.41 -12.18 1.37
CA GLU A 192 -19.10 -13.44 1.68
C GLU A 192 -18.44 -14.65 1.03
N GLU A 193 -17.99 -14.51 -0.23
CA GLU A 193 -17.44 -15.63 -1.00
C GLU A 193 -15.93 -15.86 -0.76
N THR A 194 -15.19 -14.83 -0.36
CA THR A 194 -13.72 -14.87 -0.30
C THR A 194 -13.19 -14.65 1.11
N VAL A 195 -13.54 -13.53 1.74
CA VAL A 195 -12.92 -13.11 3.00
C VAL A 195 -13.48 -13.88 4.19
N ALA A 196 -14.80 -14.00 4.30
CA ALA A 196 -15.43 -14.72 5.42
C ALA A 196 -15.03 -16.21 5.47
N PRO A 197 -14.99 -16.97 4.36
CA PRO A 197 -14.52 -18.36 4.37
C PRO A 197 -13.03 -18.46 4.70
N PHE A 198 -12.20 -17.51 4.26
CA PHE A 198 -10.79 -17.46 4.62
C PHE A 198 -10.59 -17.27 6.12
N LEU A 199 -11.32 -16.34 6.75
CA LEU A 199 -11.26 -16.10 8.19
C LEU A 199 -11.73 -17.31 9.00
N LEU A 200 -12.81 -17.95 8.57
CA LEU A 200 -13.32 -19.17 9.21
C LEU A 200 -12.28 -20.31 9.13
N GLY A 201 -11.73 -20.56 7.94
CA GLY A 201 -10.71 -21.60 7.76
C GLY A 201 -9.43 -21.31 8.55
N TRP A 202 -9.04 -20.05 8.68
CA TRP A 202 -7.91 -19.65 9.52
C TRP A 202 -8.19 -19.86 11.01
N HIS A 203 -9.38 -19.51 11.48
CA HIS A 203 -9.81 -19.77 12.85
C HIS A 203 -9.82 -21.28 13.15
N GLU A 204 -10.52 -22.09 12.36
CA GLU A 204 -10.62 -23.54 12.59
C GLU A 204 -9.25 -24.21 12.67
N LYS A 205 -8.31 -23.75 11.84
CA LYS A 205 -6.93 -24.26 11.80
C LYS A 205 -6.10 -23.85 13.01
N THR A 206 -6.31 -22.67 13.57
CA THR A 206 -5.37 -22.06 14.55
C THR A 206 -5.95 -21.87 15.95
N MET A 207 -7.26 -21.97 16.11
CA MET A 207 -8.02 -21.73 17.35
C MET A 207 -8.83 -22.96 17.76
N ILE A 208 -8.19 -24.14 17.77
CA ILE A 208 -8.86 -25.42 18.05
C ILE A 208 -9.58 -25.39 19.40
N GLY A 209 -10.88 -25.66 19.38
CA GLY A 209 -11.72 -25.74 20.58
C GLY A 209 -12.17 -24.38 21.14
N VAL A 210 -11.93 -23.30 20.40
CA VAL A 210 -12.47 -21.96 20.68
C VAL A 210 -13.65 -21.72 19.73
N ASP A 211 -14.71 -21.08 20.22
CA ASP A 211 -15.85 -20.70 19.37
C ASP A 211 -15.46 -19.58 18.40
N TYR A 212 -16.03 -19.62 17.19
CA TYR A 212 -15.83 -18.56 16.20
C TYR A 212 -16.40 -17.22 16.72
N PRO A 213 -15.68 -16.10 16.57
CA PRO A 213 -16.17 -14.78 16.97
C PRO A 213 -17.53 -14.42 16.34
N VAL A 214 -18.26 -13.54 17.02
CA VAL A 214 -19.51 -12.99 16.48
C VAL A 214 -19.18 -12.10 15.28
N VAL A 215 -19.79 -12.39 14.13
CA VAL A 215 -19.65 -11.55 12.93
C VAL A 215 -20.66 -10.42 13.03
N GLU A 216 -20.16 -9.18 13.09
CA GLU A 216 -20.98 -7.98 13.11
C GLU A 216 -21.48 -7.61 11.71
N ASN A 217 -22.48 -6.72 11.64
CA ASN A 217 -22.95 -6.18 10.37
C ASN A 217 -21.84 -5.37 9.69
N GLY A 218 -21.76 -5.48 8.36
CA GLY A 218 -20.82 -4.71 7.57
C GLY A 218 -21.04 -3.21 7.68
N VAL A 219 -19.94 -2.47 7.80
CA VAL A 219 -19.93 -1.02 7.95
C VAL A 219 -19.43 -0.38 6.65
N TRP A 220 -20.27 0.40 6.00
CA TRP A 220 -19.88 1.19 4.83
C TRP A 220 -19.22 2.50 5.23
N LEU A 221 -18.00 2.72 4.73
CA LEU A 221 -17.29 3.98 4.81
C LEU A 221 -17.66 4.80 3.57
N ASP A 222 -18.53 5.80 3.73
CA ASP A 222 -19.09 6.59 2.62
C ASP A 222 -18.21 7.80 2.22
N ALA A 223 -17.09 7.97 2.91
CA ALA A 223 -16.15 9.07 2.74
C ALA A 223 -14.72 8.60 3.09
N PRO A 224 -13.70 9.28 2.55
CA PRO A 224 -13.78 10.40 1.60
C PRO A 224 -14.13 9.93 0.19
N ARG A 225 -14.72 10.81 -0.63
CA ARG A 225 -14.93 10.52 -2.07
C ARG A 225 -13.73 10.95 -2.89
N GLN A 226 -13.42 10.21 -3.95
CA GLN A 226 -12.35 10.64 -4.86
C GLN A 226 -12.74 11.94 -5.58
N PRO A 227 -11.79 12.89 -5.78
CA PRO A 227 -12.08 14.15 -6.47
C PRO A 227 -12.11 14.03 -8.00
N ASP A 228 -11.69 12.88 -8.54
CA ASP A 228 -11.49 12.65 -9.97
C ASP A 228 -11.96 11.23 -10.37
N GLY A 229 -11.62 10.79 -11.59
CA GLY A 229 -11.98 9.48 -12.11
C GLY A 229 -10.87 8.42 -12.07
N THR A 230 -9.72 8.70 -11.45
CA THR A 230 -8.52 7.84 -11.55
C THR A 230 -7.79 7.61 -10.22
N SER A 231 -8.19 8.29 -9.15
CA SER A 231 -7.52 8.24 -7.86
C SER A 231 -8.01 7.13 -6.92
N CYS A 232 -8.91 6.25 -7.36
CA CYS A 232 -9.53 5.23 -6.52
C CYS A 232 -8.52 4.34 -5.78
N GLY A 233 -7.44 3.93 -6.46
CA GLY A 233 -6.36 3.17 -5.83
C GLY A 233 -5.59 3.97 -4.75
N VAL A 234 -5.37 5.27 -4.97
CA VAL A 234 -4.73 6.15 -3.97
C VAL A 234 -5.62 6.27 -2.74
N MET A 235 -6.92 6.47 -2.95
CA MET A 235 -7.92 6.56 -1.88
C MET A 235 -8.02 5.26 -1.08
N VAL A 236 -7.99 4.10 -1.74
CA VAL A 236 -7.97 2.79 -1.08
C VAL A 236 -6.76 2.64 -0.17
N ILE A 237 -5.55 2.99 -0.65
CA ILE A 237 -4.32 2.90 0.16
C ILE A 237 -4.41 3.85 1.37
N ALA A 238 -4.90 5.08 1.16
CA ALA A 238 -5.10 6.05 2.22
C ALA A 238 -6.08 5.57 3.29
N GLN A 239 -7.23 5.01 2.88
CA GLN A 239 -8.23 4.50 3.81
C GLN A 239 -7.69 3.31 4.63
N VAL A 240 -6.96 2.39 4.00
CA VAL A 240 -6.28 1.29 4.69
C VAL A 240 -5.31 1.82 5.73
N TYR A 241 -4.40 2.72 5.33
CA TYR A 241 -3.41 3.28 6.25
C TYR A 241 -4.05 3.92 7.49
N CYS A 242 -5.07 4.76 7.26
CA CYS A 242 -5.73 5.52 8.31
C CYS A 242 -6.49 4.59 9.27
N MET A 243 -7.24 3.63 8.74
CA MET A 243 -8.03 2.72 9.56
C MET A 243 -7.17 1.77 10.38
N LEU A 244 -6.08 1.24 9.80
CA LEU A 244 -5.19 0.31 10.51
C LEU A 244 -4.37 1.00 11.62
N LYS A 245 -4.26 2.34 11.59
CA LYS A 245 -3.62 3.16 12.64
C LYS A 245 -4.63 3.78 13.61
N ASP A 246 -5.90 3.36 13.58
CA ASP A 246 -6.99 3.95 14.37
C ASP A 246 -7.14 5.47 14.20
N ASN A 247 -6.77 6.00 13.02
CA ASN A 247 -6.89 7.40 12.67
C ASN A 247 -8.03 7.61 11.67
N PHE A 248 -9.17 8.09 12.16
CA PHE A 248 -10.38 8.26 11.34
C PHE A 248 -10.52 9.64 10.68
N ARG A 249 -9.51 10.52 10.79
CA ARG A 249 -9.58 11.88 10.21
C ARG A 249 -9.81 11.85 8.70
N PHE A 250 -9.13 10.95 8.01
CA PHE A 250 -9.27 10.78 6.56
C PHE A 250 -10.69 10.36 6.15
N THR A 251 -11.33 9.50 6.95
CA THR A 251 -12.68 8.95 6.70
C THR A 251 -13.77 10.03 6.62
N GLU A 252 -13.51 11.23 7.16
CA GLU A 252 -14.45 12.36 7.12
C GLU A 252 -13.96 13.52 6.24
N ALA A 253 -12.80 13.37 5.60
CA ALA A 253 -12.15 14.46 4.87
C ALA A 253 -12.82 14.75 3.52
N THR A 254 -12.63 15.98 3.04
CA THR A 254 -12.81 16.32 1.63
C THR A 254 -11.44 16.31 0.97
N VAL A 255 -11.26 15.48 -0.06
CA VAL A 255 -9.97 15.31 -0.72
C VAL A 255 -9.88 16.20 -1.95
N SER A 256 -8.85 17.04 -2.02
CA SER A 256 -8.54 17.90 -3.15
C SER A 256 -7.55 17.25 -4.13
N ALA A 257 -7.29 17.93 -5.26
CA ALA A 257 -6.25 17.49 -6.19
C ALA A 257 -4.83 17.56 -5.59
N ASP A 258 -4.57 18.54 -4.71
CA ASP A 258 -3.29 18.68 -4.04
C ASP A 258 -3.09 17.56 -3.01
N ASP A 259 -4.16 17.16 -2.29
CA ASP A 259 -4.12 15.99 -1.40
C ASP A 259 -3.73 14.73 -2.18
N VAL A 260 -4.36 14.49 -3.33
CA VAL A 260 -4.01 13.37 -4.21
C VAL A 260 -2.55 13.43 -4.67
N ALA A 261 -2.06 14.61 -5.06
CA ALA A 261 -0.68 14.77 -5.48
C ALA A 261 0.31 14.42 -4.36
N VAL A 262 0.06 14.88 -3.14
CA VAL A 262 0.88 14.58 -1.97
C VAL A 262 0.78 13.10 -1.59
N MET A 263 -0.43 12.51 -1.58
CA MET A 263 -0.62 11.08 -1.33
C MET A 263 0.16 10.22 -2.35
N ARG A 264 0.13 10.57 -3.63
CA ARG A 264 0.93 9.89 -4.67
C ARG A 264 2.42 10.03 -4.42
N LEU A 265 2.90 11.22 -4.08
CA LEU A 265 4.29 11.46 -3.72
C LEU A 265 4.73 10.56 -2.56
N ARG A 266 3.89 10.43 -1.53
CA ARG A 266 4.19 9.59 -0.36
C ARG A 266 4.12 8.10 -0.65
N ILE A 267 3.19 7.65 -1.49
CA ILE A 267 3.19 6.25 -1.97
C ILE A 267 4.47 5.97 -2.75
N MET A 268 4.91 6.89 -3.63
CA MET A 268 6.19 6.76 -4.34
C MET A 268 7.36 6.67 -3.38
N TRP A 269 7.43 7.58 -2.42
CA TRP A 269 8.48 7.60 -1.40
C TRP A 269 8.51 6.28 -0.63
N MET A 270 7.36 5.83 -0.14
CA MET A 270 7.26 4.57 0.60
C MET A 270 7.74 3.37 -0.20
N ILE A 271 7.43 3.29 -1.50
CA ILE A 271 7.84 2.17 -2.33
C ILE A 271 9.35 2.22 -2.65
N LEU A 272 9.86 3.41 -2.98
CA LEU A 272 11.23 3.58 -3.46
C LEU A 272 12.26 3.59 -2.33
N MET A 273 11.87 3.95 -1.12
CA MET A 273 12.75 3.98 0.06
C MET A 273 12.84 2.63 0.78
N GLN A 274 12.26 1.56 0.23
CA GLN A 274 12.32 0.24 0.84
C GLN A 274 13.77 -0.28 0.97
N PRO A 275 14.12 -0.92 2.09
CA PRO A 275 15.51 -1.18 2.49
C PRO A 275 16.27 -2.15 1.57
N GLU A 276 15.56 -2.98 0.80
CA GLU A 276 16.16 -3.89 -0.17
C GLU A 276 15.87 -3.46 -1.60
N VAL A 277 16.68 -2.53 -2.14
CA VAL A 277 16.69 -2.26 -3.58
C VAL A 277 17.74 -3.13 -4.26
N SER A 278 17.38 -3.84 -5.32
CA SER A 278 18.34 -4.56 -6.18
C SER A 278 19.03 -3.62 -7.18
N THR A 279 19.55 -2.48 -6.73
CA THR A 279 20.39 -1.60 -7.58
C THR A 279 21.80 -2.17 -7.72
N ILE A 280 22.54 -1.75 -8.76
CA ILE A 280 23.97 -2.07 -8.90
C ILE A 280 24.73 -1.58 -7.67
N ALA A 281 24.40 -0.38 -7.15
CA ALA A 281 25.00 0.17 -5.95
C ALA A 281 24.77 -0.71 -4.71
N ASN A 282 23.55 -1.23 -4.51
CA ASN A 282 23.24 -2.11 -3.39
C ASN A 282 23.81 -3.52 -3.55
N GLN A 283 23.96 -4.02 -4.78
CA GLN A 283 24.70 -5.25 -5.04
C GLN A 283 26.18 -5.09 -4.70
N VAL A 284 26.78 -3.95 -5.06
CA VAL A 284 28.16 -3.62 -4.70
C VAL A 284 28.30 -3.45 -3.19
N ALA A 285 27.41 -2.72 -2.52
CA ALA A 285 27.42 -2.53 -1.07
C ALA A 285 27.25 -3.86 -0.31
N LYS A 286 26.29 -4.71 -0.70
CA LYS A 286 26.13 -6.07 -0.14
C LYS A 286 27.38 -6.93 -0.37
N THR A 287 28.06 -6.77 -1.50
CA THR A 287 29.33 -7.49 -1.77
C THR A 287 30.45 -6.98 -0.86
N VAL A 288 30.52 -5.66 -0.61
CA VAL A 288 31.48 -5.03 0.31
C VAL A 288 31.24 -5.47 1.75
N ASP A 289 30.00 -5.47 2.23
CA ASP A 289 29.66 -5.92 3.59
C ASP A 289 29.98 -7.41 3.81
N VAL A 290 29.74 -8.25 2.79
CA VAL A 290 30.12 -9.67 2.84
C VAL A 290 31.64 -9.83 2.87
N THR A 291 32.40 -9.05 2.10
CA THR A 291 33.86 -9.11 2.13
C THR A 291 34.44 -8.60 3.45
N ASP A 292 33.86 -7.57 4.06
CA ASP A 292 34.25 -7.07 5.38
C ASP A 292 33.97 -8.10 6.49
N LEU A 293 32.83 -8.81 6.42
CA LEU A 293 32.51 -9.91 7.33
C LEU A 293 33.47 -11.10 7.17
N GLU A 294 33.84 -11.45 5.94
CA GLU A 294 34.83 -12.50 5.64
C GLU A 294 36.23 -12.11 6.14
N LEU A 295 36.65 -10.86 5.93
CA LEU A 295 37.91 -10.31 6.46
C LEU A 295 37.95 -10.34 7.99
N MET A 296 36.86 -9.96 8.65
CA MET A 296 36.73 -10.00 10.11
C MET A 296 36.77 -11.43 10.66
N ALA A 297 36.32 -12.43 9.90
CA ALA A 297 36.40 -13.84 10.27
C ALA A 297 37.81 -14.40 10.15
N ILE A 298 38.59 -13.98 9.14
CA ILE A 298 39.98 -14.40 8.92
C ILE A 298 40.94 -13.82 9.97
N VAL A 299 40.68 -12.61 10.46
CA VAL A 299 41.51 -11.95 11.49
C VAL A 299 41.33 -12.58 12.90
N LYS A 300 40.28 -13.40 13.09
CA LYS A 300 39.96 -14.07 14.35
C LYS A 300 40.51 -15.51 14.46
N THR A 301 41.30 -15.97 13.49
CA THR A 301 42.08 -17.24 13.54
C THR A 301 43.57 -16.98 13.69
#